data_AF-A0A4R2JID3-F1
#
_entry.id   AF-A0A4R2JID3-F1
#
_cell.length_a   1.000
_cell.length_b   1.000
_cell.length_c   1.000
_cell.angle_alpha   90.00
_cell.angle_beta   90.00
_cell.angle_gamma   90.00
#
_symmetry.space_group_name_H-M   'P 1'
#
loop_
_entity.id
_entity.type
_entity.pdbx_description
1 polymer ?
#
loop_
_entity_poly.entity_id
_entity_poly.type
_entity_poly.pdbx_seq_one_letter_code
_entity_poly.pdbx_strand_id
1 'polypeptide(L)' 'MRYIRLGSTGLHVSRVCLGMMSYGSTVSREWTLDEDAAFPIVRRAVDAGITYFDTSTSTV' A
#
# COMPACT_ATOMS: atom_id res chain seq x y z
N MET A 1 -12.30 9.25 -6.02
CA MET A 1 -11.01 9.53 -5.33
C MET A 1 -10.62 11.00 -5.53
N ARG A 2 -9.89 11.62 -4.59
CA ARG A 2 -9.23 12.92 -4.81
C ARG A 2 -7.73 12.71 -5.05
N TYR A 3 -7.16 13.40 -6.03
CA TYR A 3 -5.74 13.33 -6.37
C TYR A 3 -5.04 14.66 -6.07
N ILE A 4 -3.79 14.60 -5.63
CA ILE A 4 -2.95 15.76 -5.29
C ILE A 4 -1.57 15.63 -5.91
N ARG A 5 -0.86 16.76 -6.06
CA ARG A 5 0.55 16.75 -6.44
C ARG A 5 1.41 16.31 -5.25
N LEU A 6 2.34 15.38 -5.46
CA LEU A 6 3.31 15.00 -4.44
C LEU A 6 4.46 16.02 -4.41
N GLY A 7 4.29 17.08 -3.63
CA GLY A 7 5.25 18.18 -3.56
C GLY A 7 5.57 18.77 -4.93
N SER A 8 6.85 18.98 -5.22
CA SER A 8 7.36 19.50 -6.50
C SER A 8 7.77 18.41 -7.50
N THR A 9 7.48 17.14 -7.23
CA THR A 9 7.96 15.98 -8.04
C THR A 9 7.27 15.81 -9.40
N GLY A 10 6.18 16.54 -9.65
CA GLY A 10 5.34 16.38 -10.84
C GLY A 10 4.36 15.19 -10.78
N LEU A 11 4.52 14.26 -9.82
CA LEU A 11 3.62 13.13 -9.63
C LEU A 11 2.25 13.58 -9.11
N HIS A 12 1.19 12.99 -9.64
CA HIS A 12 -0.17 13.12 -9.13
C HIS A 12 -0.61 11.79 -8.51
N VAL A 13 -0.94 11.81 -7.23
CA VAL A 13 -1.20 10.62 -6.43
C VAL A 13 -2.54 10.73 -5.71
N SER A 14 -3.16 9.61 -5.33
CA SER A 14 -4.33 9.64 -4.46
C SER A 14 -4.00 10.36 -3.15
N ARG A 15 -4.92 11.20 -2.64
CA ARG A 15 -4.73 11.93 -1.36
C ARG A 15 -4.54 10.98 -0.18
N VAL A 16 -5.00 9.75 -0.29
CA VAL A 16 -4.81 8.67 0.69
C VAL A 16 -3.76 7.71 0.14
N CYS A 17 -2.80 7.34 1.00
CA CYS A 17 -1.79 6.32 0.72
C CYS A 17 -2.17 5.00 1.41
N LEU A 18 -1.93 3.87 0.76
CA LEU A 18 -2.00 2.55 1.38
C LEU A 18 -0.61 2.15 1.90
N GLY A 19 -0.46 2.09 3.22
CA GLY A 19 0.76 1.58 3.86
C GLY A 19 0.80 0.06 3.85
N MET A 20 1.98 -0.51 3.51
CA MET A 20 2.16 -1.94 3.27
C MET A 20 2.91 -2.67 4.39
N MET A 21 2.97 -2.11 5.60
CA MET A 21 3.72 -2.71 6.73
C MET A 21 3.26 -4.14 7.09
N SER A 22 1.95 -4.41 6.99
CA SER A 22 1.38 -5.73 7.30
C SER A 22 1.51 -6.73 6.15
N TYR A 23 2.12 -6.39 5.02
CA TYR A 23 2.13 -7.25 3.83
C TYR A 23 3.49 -7.91 3.70
N GLY A 24 3.54 -9.25 3.71
CA GLY A 24 4.81 -9.97 3.60
C GLY A 24 4.74 -11.41 4.12
N SER A 25 5.91 -11.98 4.39
CA SER A 25 5.99 -13.35 4.92
C SER A 25 5.47 -13.42 6.37
N THR A 26 4.44 -14.26 6.58
CA THR A 26 3.78 -14.51 7.88
C THR A 26 4.70 -15.13 8.92
N VAL A 27 5.88 -15.61 8.52
CA VAL A 27 6.88 -16.21 9.42
C VAL A 27 7.41 -15.20 10.45
N SER A 28 7.29 -13.89 10.18
CA SER A 28 7.96 -12.87 11.00
C SER A 28 7.09 -12.23 12.09
N ARG A 29 5.75 -12.10 11.91
CA ARG A 29 4.84 -11.38 12.84
C ARG A 29 3.38 -11.84 12.67
N GLU A 30 2.63 -11.94 13.78
CA GLU A 30 1.22 -12.38 13.79
C GLU A 30 0.26 -11.47 13.02
N TRP A 31 0.60 -10.20 12.86
CA TRP A 31 -0.21 -9.21 12.13
C TRP A 31 0.13 -9.10 10.64
N THR A 32 0.93 -10.03 10.12
CA THR A 32 1.30 -10.08 8.71
C THR A 32 0.24 -10.82 7.90
N LEU A 33 -0.05 -10.30 6.72
CA LEU A 33 -0.93 -10.85 5.70
C LEU A 33 -0.06 -11.47 4.61
N ASP A 34 -0.34 -12.73 4.30
CA ASP A 34 0.18 -13.38 3.09
C ASP A 34 -0.50 -12.81 1.82
N GLU A 35 -0.06 -13.28 0.66
CA GLU A 35 -0.57 -12.79 -0.62
C GLU A 35 -2.09 -12.97 -0.78
N ASP A 36 -2.62 -14.13 -0.38
CA ASP A 36 -4.04 -14.45 -0.52
C ASP A 36 -4.91 -13.54 0.37
N ALA A 37 -4.47 -13.26 1.59
CA ALA A 37 -5.16 -12.35 2.50
C ALA A 37 -4.98 -10.87 2.10
N ALA A 38 -3.82 -10.51 1.54
CA ALA A 38 -3.50 -9.16 1.09
C ALA A 38 -4.24 -8.75 -0.18
N PHE A 39 -4.35 -9.65 -1.15
CA PHE A 39 -4.88 -9.38 -2.49
C PHE A 39 -6.25 -8.69 -2.48
N PRO A 40 -7.28 -9.15 -1.74
CA PRO A 40 -8.58 -8.47 -1.74
C PRO A 40 -8.51 -7.03 -1.21
N ILE A 41 -7.61 -6.73 -0.27
CA ILE A 41 -7.43 -5.38 0.28
C ILE A 41 -6.79 -4.47 -0.78
N VAL A 42 -5.70 -4.92 -1.40
CA VAL A 42 -5.03 -4.17 -2.48
C VAL A 42 -5.98 -3.96 -3.64
N ARG A 43 -6.72 -5.00 -4.05
CA ARG A 43 -7.69 -4.90 -5.14
C ARG A 43 -8.77 -3.86 -4.84
N ARG A 44 -9.33 -3.88 -3.64
CA ARG A 44 -10.34 -2.90 -3.21
C ARG A 44 -9.78 -1.48 -3.18
N ALA A 45 -8.52 -1.30 -2.81
CA ALA A 45 -7.85 0.00 -2.81
C ALA A 45 -7.68 0.53 -4.24
N VAL A 46 -7.22 -0.31 -5.17
CA VAL A 46 -7.12 0.03 -6.60
C VAL A 46 -8.49 0.38 -7.17
N ASP A 47 -9.53 -0.40 -6.88
CA ASP A 47 -10.91 -0.10 -7.31
C ASP A 47 -11.48 1.18 -6.71
N ALA A 48 -11.01 1.60 -5.53
CA ALA A 48 -11.35 2.88 -4.95
C ALA A 48 -10.64 4.07 -5.64
N GLY A 49 -9.66 3.79 -6.51
CA GLY A 49 -8.80 4.77 -7.16
C GLY A 49 -7.54 5.13 -6.37
N ILE A 50 -7.10 4.32 -5.39
CA ILE A 50 -5.80 4.52 -4.72
C ILE A 50 -4.68 4.26 -5.74
N THR A 51 -3.75 5.20 -5.83
CA THR A 51 -2.56 5.11 -6.70
C THR A 51 -1.26 5.33 -5.94
N TYR A 52 -1.31 5.55 -4.62
CA TYR A 52 -0.16 5.73 -3.76
C TYR A 52 -0.03 4.58 -2.77
N PHE A 53 1.08 3.86 -2.85
CA PHE A 53 1.42 2.72 -1.99
C PHE A 53 2.78 2.96 -1.35
N ASP A 54 2.88 2.75 -0.05
CA ASP A 54 4.09 2.94 0.76
C ASP A 54 4.58 1.59 1.26
N THR A 55 5.85 1.26 1.02
CA THR A 55 6.47 -0.02 1.39
C THR A 55 7.95 0.16 1.73
N SER A 56 8.55 -0.84 2.37
CA SER A 56 9.96 -0.85 2.72
C SER A 56 10.55 -2.25 2.70
N THR A 57 11.87 -2.32 2.55
CA THR A 57 12.62 -3.54 2.86
C THR A 57 12.63 -3.73 4.37
N SER A 58 12.33 -4.93 4.83
CA SER A 58 12.57 -5.31 6.22
C SER A 58 14.06 -5.62 6.37
N THR A 59 14.80 -4.85 7.18
CA THR A 59 16.17 -5.24 7.54
C THR A 59 16.11 -6.53 8.35
N VAL A 60 16.73 -7.60 7.83
CA VAL A 60 17.07 -8.78 8.63
C VAL A 60 18.28 -8.50 9.50
#